data_AF-A0A399YUD6-F1
#
_entry.id   AF-A0A399YUD6-F1
#
_cell.length_a   1.000
_cell.length_b   1.000
_cell.length_c   1.000
_cell.angle_alpha   90.00
_cell.angle_beta   90.00
_cell.angle_gamma   90.00
#
_symmetry.space_group_name_H-M   'P 1'
#
loop_
_entity.id
_entity.type
_entity.pdbx_description
1 polymer ?
#
loop_
_entity_poly.entity_id
_entity_poly.type
_entity_poly.pdbx_seq_one_letter_code
_entity_poly.pdbx_strand_id
1 'polypeptide(L)'
;MWRAPLYVVAGIDLVLAYLLALVSGEWFVIGLAGIVGTTALAMQWVERAQLRLWKLPALLTGGGALLWLSGLYAVVVLFQIPREFGALAFALAGALYVAVGLWLRNGERAELFGTPLRVVGLATSGCALLAAAVFNVPPVAALTFAVGALTFGADGFVRKQIALLYVGGLFLLGVWAWLMRYFNVSEWQAYAIPLGMYGLLVGWSEMRAGRTRTFQLATLAGLIVLFGSAFYQSLSNWIYAVLLLAESALAFGYGLKTRSRMYVQAAVAALLLNGIAQFGPAFVQLERWLQVGAIGGILLLVGLVALFRRQKLLETRRALTSEWKAWKP
;
A
#
# COMPACT_ATOMS: atom_id res chain seq x y z
N MET A 1 19.01 4.71 48.88
CA MET A 1 19.75 3.67 48.14
C MET A 1 19.91 4.11 46.69
N TRP A 2 21.09 4.59 46.31
CA TRP A 2 21.44 4.92 44.93
C TRP A 2 21.91 3.65 44.22
N ARG A 3 20.98 2.76 43.86
CA ARG A 3 21.29 1.79 42.80
C ARG A 3 21.01 2.53 41.50
N ALA A 4 22.03 3.21 40.98
CA ALA A 4 21.98 3.61 39.59
C ALA A 4 21.60 2.35 38.81
N PRO A 5 20.53 2.40 38.00
CA PRO A 5 20.10 1.25 37.21
C PRO A 5 21.30 0.70 36.43
N LEU A 6 21.69 -0.55 36.71
CA LEU A 6 22.83 -1.20 36.06
C LEU A 6 22.71 -1.12 34.53
N TYR A 7 21.47 -1.14 34.00
CA TYR A 7 21.22 -0.97 32.57
C TYR A 7 21.59 0.40 31.99
N VAL A 8 21.53 1.51 32.75
CA VAL A 8 21.88 2.84 32.21
C VAL A 8 23.38 2.94 32.06
N VAL A 9 24.13 2.49 33.07
CA VAL A 9 25.59 2.47 33.02
C VAL A 9 26.07 1.50 31.96
N ALA A 10 25.54 0.27 31.95
CA ALA A 10 25.86 -0.71 30.91
C ALA A 10 25.43 -0.21 29.52
N GLY A 11 24.27 0.43 29.39
CA GLY A 11 23.79 0.96 28.12
C GLY A 11 24.68 2.07 27.57
N ILE A 12 25.15 3.00 28.42
CA ILE A 12 26.07 4.06 28.02
C ILE A 12 27.43 3.46 27.61
N ASP A 13 27.99 2.58 28.43
CA ASP A 13 29.26 1.92 28.12
C ASP A 13 29.17 1.09 26.83
N LEU A 14 28.05 0.40 26.61
CA LEU A 14 27.81 -0.35 25.38
C LEU A 14 27.71 0.57 24.16
N VAL A 15 27.01 1.71 24.26
CA VAL A 15 26.90 2.68 23.17
C VAL A 15 28.26 3.28 22.86
N LEU A 16 29.04 3.65 23.87
CA LEU A 16 30.40 4.18 23.69
C LEU A 16 31.34 3.13 23.08
N ALA A 17 31.30 1.89 23.57
CA ALA A 17 32.05 0.78 22.98
C ALA A 17 31.64 0.56 21.52
N TYR A 18 30.35 0.67 21.20
CA TYR A 18 29.85 0.54 19.83
C TYR A 18 30.32 1.67 18.92
N LEU A 19 30.31 2.92 19.39
CA LEU A 19 30.83 4.06 18.64
C LEU A 19 32.33 3.93 18.38
N LEU A 20 33.09 3.43 19.36
CA LEU A 20 34.51 3.12 19.20
C LEU A 20 34.73 1.93 18.24
N ALA A 21 33.80 0.96 18.22
CA ALA A 21 33.86 -0.17 17.33
C ALA A 21 33.77 0.23 15.85
N LEU A 22 32.95 1.24 15.53
CA LEU A 22 32.82 1.77 14.17
C LEU A 22 34.15 2.28 13.58
N VAL A 23 35.15 2.57 14.43
CA VAL A 23 36.47 3.05 14.01
C VAL A 23 37.51 1.93 13.94
N SER A 24 37.29 0.78 14.59
CA SER A 24 38.28 -0.29 14.78
C SER A 24 38.14 -1.50 13.84
N GLY A 25 37.15 -1.50 12.96
CA GLY A 25 36.99 -2.48 11.89
C GLY A 25 35.68 -3.30 11.98
N GLU A 26 35.23 -3.82 10.83
CA GLU A 26 33.88 -4.39 10.67
C GLU A 26 33.65 -5.66 11.51
N TRP A 27 34.64 -6.54 11.65
CA TRP A 27 34.53 -7.73 12.50
C TRP A 27 34.26 -7.40 13.96
N PHE A 28 34.91 -6.34 14.46
CA PHE A 28 34.72 -5.89 15.83
C PHE A 28 33.32 -5.28 16.01
N VAL A 29 32.81 -4.54 15.01
CA VAL A 29 31.41 -4.05 15.00
C VAL A 29 30.41 -5.19 15.04
N ILE A 30 30.60 -6.24 14.22
CA ILE A 30 29.70 -7.40 14.16
C ILE A 30 29.66 -8.13 15.51
N GLY A 31 30.84 -8.49 16.04
CA GLY A 31 30.95 -9.19 17.31
C GLY A 31 30.37 -8.39 18.46
N LEU A 32 30.71 -7.10 18.53
CA LEU A 32 30.22 -6.22 19.56
C LEU A 32 28.70 -6.02 19.44
N ALA A 33 28.15 -5.77 18.26
CA ALA A 33 26.71 -5.67 18.02
C ALA A 33 25.94 -6.89 18.53
N GLY A 34 26.45 -8.10 18.29
CA GLY A 34 25.85 -9.34 18.78
C GLY A 34 25.86 -9.44 20.30
N ILE A 35 26.99 -9.15 20.96
CA ILE A 35 27.12 -9.18 22.42
C ILE A 35 26.24 -8.11 23.06
N VAL A 36 26.30 -6.89 22.53
CA VAL A 36 25.56 -5.72 22.99
C VAL A 36 24.05 -5.96 22.86
N GLY A 37 23.61 -6.37 21.67
CA GLY A 37 22.21 -6.59 21.38
C GLY A 37 21.61 -7.71 22.21
N THR A 38 22.33 -8.84 22.37
CA THR A 38 21.88 -9.95 23.23
C THR A 38 21.86 -9.56 24.70
N THR A 39 22.86 -8.82 25.18
CA THR A 39 22.89 -8.33 26.57
C THR A 39 21.74 -7.37 26.86
N ALA A 40 21.42 -6.46 25.94
CA ALA A 40 20.28 -5.56 26.08
C ALA A 40 18.95 -6.33 26.19
N LEU A 41 18.77 -7.37 25.38
CA LEU A 41 17.60 -8.25 25.45
C LEU A 41 17.53 -9.05 26.76
N ALA A 42 18.67 -9.54 27.25
CA ALA A 42 18.74 -10.24 28.54
C ALA A 42 18.43 -9.30 29.72
N MET A 43 18.98 -8.09 29.71
CA MET A 43 18.76 -7.09 30.76
C MET A 43 17.29 -6.63 30.81
N GLN A 44 16.62 -6.53 29.66
CA GLN A 44 15.18 -6.26 29.60
C GLN A 44 14.36 -7.28 30.42
N TRP A 45 14.78 -8.56 30.44
CA TRP A 45 14.10 -9.58 31.23
C TRP A 45 14.43 -9.49 32.72
N VAL A 46 15.71 -9.31 33.05
CA VAL A 46 16.20 -9.23 34.43
C VAL A 46 15.56 -8.05 35.16
N GLU A 47 15.46 -6.90 34.50
CA GLU A 47 15.02 -5.65 35.12
C GLU A 47 13.56 -5.27 34.78
N ARG A 48 12.78 -6.19 34.23
CA ARG A 48 11.41 -5.94 33.76
C ARG A 48 10.50 -5.25 34.78
N ALA A 49 10.63 -5.58 36.06
CA ALA A 49 9.84 -4.97 37.13
C ALA A 49 10.13 -3.47 37.27
N GLN A 50 11.42 -3.10 37.21
CA GLN A 50 11.85 -1.70 37.34
C GLN A 50 11.58 -0.90 36.07
N LEU A 51 11.81 -1.49 34.89
CA LEU A 51 11.49 -0.87 33.60
C LEU A 51 9.99 -0.60 33.44
N ARG A 52 9.13 -1.45 34.03
CA ARG A 52 7.67 -1.21 34.09
C ARG A 52 7.32 0.00 34.95
N LEU A 53 7.93 0.15 36.12
CA LEU A 53 7.72 1.32 36.98
C LEU A 53 8.06 2.62 36.22
N TRP A 54 9.08 2.57 35.37
CA TRP A 54 9.54 3.73 34.60
C TRP A 54 8.85 3.87 33.24
N LYS A 55 7.95 2.95 32.89
CA LYS A 55 7.26 2.93 31.59
C LYS A 55 8.22 2.90 30.39
N LEU A 56 9.37 2.22 30.55
CA LEU A 56 10.39 2.01 29.51
C LEU A 56 10.52 0.55 28.99
N PRO A 57 9.49 -0.32 29.03
CA PRO A 57 9.67 -1.75 28.75
C PRO A 57 10.04 -2.10 27.29
N ALA A 58 10.04 -1.13 26.38
CA ALA A 58 10.29 -1.34 24.97
C ALA A 58 11.67 -0.84 24.48
N LEU A 59 12.38 -0.05 25.30
CA LEU A 59 13.53 0.71 24.83
C LEU A 59 14.77 -0.18 24.63
N LEU A 60 15.03 -1.12 25.54
CA LEU A 60 16.18 -2.02 25.41
C LEU A 60 15.96 -3.09 24.35
N THR A 61 14.74 -3.63 24.22
CA THR A 61 14.42 -4.57 23.13
C THR A 61 14.58 -3.90 21.77
N GLY A 62 14.03 -2.69 21.62
CA GLY A 62 14.17 -1.91 20.39
C GLY A 62 15.63 -1.59 20.08
N GLY A 63 16.38 -1.10 21.06
CA GLY A 63 17.80 -0.80 20.93
C GLY A 63 18.63 -2.04 20.58
N GLY A 64 18.41 -3.15 21.27
CA GLY A 64 19.11 -4.42 21.00
C GLY A 64 18.83 -4.94 19.60
N ALA A 65 17.59 -4.84 19.12
CA ALA A 65 17.23 -5.21 17.75
C ALA A 65 17.91 -4.30 16.70
N LEU A 66 18.00 -3.00 16.95
CA LEU A 66 18.70 -2.06 16.07
C LEU A 66 20.21 -2.31 16.02
N LEU A 67 20.81 -2.69 17.15
CA LEU A 67 22.23 -3.06 17.21
C LEU A 67 22.51 -4.34 16.43
N TRP A 68 21.63 -5.34 16.50
CA TRP A 68 21.73 -6.51 15.62
C TRP A 68 21.64 -6.15 14.14
N LEU A 69 20.78 -5.19 13.77
CA LEU A 69 20.67 -4.72 12.40
C LEU A 69 21.92 -3.96 11.93
N SER A 70 22.59 -3.24 12.82
CA SER A 70 23.84 -2.56 12.48
C SER A 70 25.00 -3.55 12.37
N GLY A 71 25.00 -4.64 13.14
CA GLY A 71 25.87 -5.80 12.91
C GLY A 71 25.63 -6.44 11.54
N LEU A 72 24.36 -6.64 11.15
CA LEU A 72 24.01 -7.13 9.82
C LEU A 72 24.49 -6.19 8.70
N TYR A 73 24.39 -4.88 8.89
CA TYR A 73 24.96 -3.90 7.97
C TYR A 73 26.47 -4.10 7.79
N ALA A 74 27.21 -4.24 8.89
CA ALA A 74 28.65 -4.48 8.85
C ALA A 74 29.00 -5.79 8.13
N VAL A 75 28.20 -6.85 8.30
CA VAL A 75 28.34 -8.10 7.51
C VAL A 75 28.17 -7.84 6.01
N VAL A 76 27.14 -7.10 5.62
CA VAL A 76 26.88 -6.77 4.20
C VAL A 76 28.05 -6.01 3.58
N VAL A 77 28.64 -5.04 4.30
CA VAL A 77 29.79 -4.27 3.82
C VAL A 77 31.05 -5.15 3.75
N LEU A 78 31.33 -5.92 4.81
CA LEU A 78 32.51 -6.77 4.93
C LEU A 78 32.61 -7.83 3.83
N PHE A 79 31.50 -8.48 3.52
CA PHE A 79 31.44 -9.49 2.47
C PHE A 79 31.20 -8.88 1.08
N GLN A 80 31.24 -7.54 0.95
CA GLN A 80 31.01 -6.81 -0.29
C GLN A 80 29.72 -7.25 -1.01
N ILE A 81 28.68 -7.56 -0.23
CA ILE A 81 27.39 -7.98 -0.77
C ILE A 81 26.83 -6.79 -1.57
N PRO A 82 26.37 -6.98 -2.82
CA PRO A 82 25.82 -5.89 -3.60
C PRO A 82 24.65 -5.23 -2.85
N ARG A 83 24.56 -3.90 -2.91
CA ARG A 83 23.69 -3.09 -2.04
C ARG A 83 22.22 -3.48 -2.17
N GLU A 84 21.80 -3.91 -3.36
CA GLU A 84 20.48 -4.43 -3.65
C GLU A 84 20.13 -5.67 -2.81
N PHE A 85 21.08 -6.59 -2.59
CA PHE A 85 20.89 -7.75 -1.71
C PHE A 85 20.95 -7.36 -0.24
N GLY A 86 21.61 -6.24 0.09
CA GLY A 86 21.52 -5.63 1.42
C GLY A 86 20.07 -5.31 1.80
N ALA A 87 19.31 -4.65 0.90
CA ALA A 87 17.89 -4.38 1.13
C ALA A 87 17.09 -5.67 1.39
N LEU A 88 17.31 -6.71 0.58
CA LEU A 88 16.68 -8.01 0.80
C LEU A 88 17.03 -8.62 2.17
N ALA A 89 18.30 -8.56 2.57
CA ALA A 89 18.75 -9.06 3.87
C ALA A 89 18.06 -8.32 5.04
N PHE A 90 17.91 -6.99 4.95
CA PHE A 90 17.16 -6.22 5.94
C PHE A 90 15.68 -6.56 5.96
N ALA A 91 15.05 -6.80 4.81
CA ALA A 91 13.66 -7.24 4.76
C ALA A 91 13.49 -8.62 5.42
N LEU A 92 14.41 -9.56 5.18
CA LEU A 92 14.39 -10.89 5.83
C LEU A 92 14.62 -10.81 7.34
N ALA A 93 15.55 -9.96 7.79
CA ALA A 93 15.77 -9.71 9.22
C ALA A 93 14.52 -9.09 9.87
N GLY A 94 13.88 -8.13 9.19
CA GLY A 94 12.62 -7.54 9.62
C GLY A 94 11.50 -8.58 9.71
N ALA A 95 11.37 -9.46 8.72
CA ALA A 95 10.43 -10.58 8.73
C ALA A 95 10.67 -11.53 9.91
N LEU A 96 11.94 -11.84 10.21
CA LEU A 96 12.32 -12.67 11.35
C LEU A 96 11.93 -12.02 12.67
N TYR A 97 12.16 -10.72 12.85
CA TYR A 97 11.74 -10.00 14.06
C TYR A 97 10.22 -9.99 14.23
N VAL A 98 9.46 -9.81 13.15
CA VAL A 98 8.00 -9.91 13.19
C VAL A 98 7.58 -11.33 13.57
N ALA A 99 8.16 -12.36 12.97
CA ALA A 99 7.86 -13.76 13.27
C ALA A 99 8.14 -14.11 14.74
N VAL A 100 9.32 -13.73 15.26
CA VAL A 100 9.68 -13.92 16.67
C VAL A 100 8.74 -13.16 17.58
N GLY A 101 8.41 -11.91 17.26
CA GLY A 101 7.50 -11.15 18.11
C GLY A 101 6.05 -11.65 18.07
N LEU A 102 5.61 -12.25 16.97
CA LEU A 102 4.33 -12.95 16.88
C LEU A 102 4.34 -14.26 17.68
N TRP A 103 5.46 -14.96 17.71
CA TRP A 103 5.64 -16.14 18.57
C TRP A 103 5.59 -15.76 20.06
N LEU A 104 6.15 -14.61 20.43
CA LEU A 104 6.16 -14.08 21.80
C LEU A 104 4.89 -13.28 22.19
N ARG A 105 3.79 -13.38 21.43
CA ARG A 105 2.59 -12.53 21.59
C ARG A 105 1.74 -12.74 22.85
N ASN A 106 2.07 -13.72 23.70
CA ASN A 106 1.24 -14.08 24.86
C ASN A 106 1.91 -13.67 26.19
N GLY A 107 1.10 -13.12 27.10
CA GLY A 107 1.52 -12.79 28.47
C GLY A 107 2.55 -11.67 28.56
N GLU A 108 3.35 -11.68 29.62
CA GLU A 108 4.36 -10.65 29.91
C GLU A 108 5.45 -10.52 28.82
N ARG A 109 5.74 -11.61 28.10
CA ARG A 109 6.71 -11.60 26.99
C ARG A 109 6.24 -10.75 25.81
N ALA A 110 4.92 -10.59 25.64
CA ALA A 110 4.33 -9.81 24.55
C ALA A 110 4.64 -8.31 24.68
N GLU A 111 4.62 -7.80 25.90
CA GLU A 111 4.89 -6.39 26.20
C GLU A 111 6.39 -6.09 26.11
N LEU A 112 7.21 -6.97 26.70
CA LEU A 112 8.66 -6.77 26.80
C LEU A 112 9.38 -7.01 25.47
N PHE A 113 8.99 -8.04 24.73
CA PHE A 113 9.71 -8.48 23.53
C PHE A 113 8.82 -8.50 22.29
N GLY A 114 7.62 -9.05 22.40
CA GLY A 114 6.76 -9.29 21.25
C GLY A 114 6.42 -8.02 20.46
N THR A 115 5.91 -7.01 21.14
CA THR A 115 5.49 -5.75 20.53
C THR A 115 6.66 -4.93 19.99
N PRO A 116 7.75 -4.69 20.76
CA PRO A 116 8.90 -3.93 20.26
C PRO A 116 9.57 -4.60 19.05
N LEU A 117 9.81 -5.92 19.09
CA LEU A 117 10.41 -6.65 17.96
C LEU A 117 9.55 -6.55 16.71
N ARG A 118 8.22 -6.64 16.84
CA ARG A 118 7.32 -6.47 15.70
C ARG A 118 7.36 -5.07 15.13
N VAL A 119 7.39 -4.03 15.97
CA VAL A 119 7.49 -2.63 15.50
C VAL A 119 8.80 -2.40 14.77
N VAL A 120 9.93 -2.83 15.35
CA VAL A 120 11.24 -2.75 14.69
C VAL A 120 11.22 -3.55 13.40
N GLY A 121 10.74 -4.79 13.41
CA GLY A 121 10.70 -5.65 12.23
C GLY A 121 9.86 -5.09 11.08
N LEU A 122 8.70 -4.51 11.37
CA LEU A 122 7.86 -3.84 10.37
C LEU A 122 8.54 -2.56 9.84
N ALA A 123 9.15 -1.75 10.72
CA ALA A 123 9.88 -0.55 10.32
C ALA A 123 11.08 -0.88 9.43
N THR A 124 11.90 -1.86 9.83
CA THR A 124 13.04 -2.36 9.05
C THR A 124 12.60 -2.90 7.70
N SER A 125 11.54 -3.71 7.66
CA SER A 125 10.98 -4.21 6.41
C SER A 125 10.51 -3.05 5.52
N GLY A 126 9.80 -2.06 6.06
CA GLY A 126 9.38 -0.87 5.32
C GLY A 126 10.56 -0.07 4.73
N CYS A 127 11.60 0.17 5.52
CA CYS A 127 12.81 0.85 5.05
C CYS A 127 13.54 0.04 3.96
N ALA A 128 13.60 -1.28 4.10
CA ALA A 128 14.19 -2.16 3.10
C ALA A 128 13.44 -2.11 1.76
N LEU A 129 12.10 -2.03 1.78
CA LEU A 129 11.30 -1.85 0.57
C LEU A 129 11.60 -0.52 -0.13
N LEU A 130 11.72 0.57 0.62
CA LEU A 130 12.11 1.87 0.09
C LEU A 130 13.52 1.83 -0.52
N ALA A 131 14.47 1.21 0.17
CA ALA A 131 15.83 1.03 -0.33
C ALA A 131 15.85 0.20 -1.63
N ALA A 132 15.12 -0.91 -1.68
CA ALA A 132 14.99 -1.73 -2.88
C ALA A 132 14.40 -0.95 -4.06
N ALA A 133 13.43 -0.07 -3.80
CA ALA A 133 12.87 0.79 -4.83
C ALA A 133 13.87 1.83 -5.38
N VAL A 134 14.74 2.37 -4.51
CA VAL A 134 15.82 3.29 -4.91
C VAL A 134 16.90 2.58 -5.74
N PHE A 135 17.28 1.36 -5.36
CA PHE A 135 18.31 0.61 -6.10
C PHE A 135 17.85 0.14 -7.49
N ASN A 136 16.53 0.00 -7.70
CA ASN A 136 15.94 -0.23 -9.01
C ASN A 136 16.47 -1.47 -9.75
N VAL A 137 16.79 -2.53 -9.01
CA VAL A 137 17.17 -3.86 -9.56
C VAL A 137 15.94 -4.77 -9.53
N PRO A 138 15.23 -4.99 -10.67
CA PRO A 138 13.86 -5.49 -10.63
C PRO A 138 13.66 -6.86 -9.96
N PRO A 139 14.48 -7.90 -10.20
CA PRO A 139 14.29 -9.20 -9.54
C PRO A 139 14.47 -9.12 -8.02
N VAL A 140 15.50 -8.41 -7.56
CA VAL A 140 15.82 -8.27 -6.14
C VAL A 140 14.77 -7.40 -5.44
N ALA A 141 14.29 -6.35 -6.11
CA ALA A 141 13.20 -5.54 -5.62
C ALA A 141 11.89 -6.34 -5.52
N ALA A 142 11.54 -7.15 -6.54
CA ALA A 142 10.37 -8.02 -6.49
C ALA A 142 10.42 -8.99 -5.30
N LEU A 143 11.57 -9.63 -5.05
CA LEU A 143 11.76 -10.50 -3.88
C LEU A 143 11.65 -9.73 -2.57
N THR A 144 12.26 -8.55 -2.46
CA THR A 144 12.20 -7.71 -1.26
C THR A 144 10.74 -7.30 -0.97
N PHE A 145 9.99 -6.91 -2.01
CA PHE A 145 8.55 -6.63 -1.91
C PHE A 145 7.72 -7.85 -1.54
N ALA A 146 8.08 -9.05 -2.00
CA ALA A 146 7.39 -10.28 -1.62
C ALA A 146 7.58 -10.59 -0.13
N VAL A 147 8.81 -10.45 0.38
CA VAL A 147 9.10 -10.58 1.82
C VAL A 147 8.31 -9.55 2.62
N GLY A 148 8.27 -8.28 2.18
CA GLY A 148 7.47 -7.24 2.82
C GLY A 148 5.98 -7.56 2.82
N ALA A 149 5.42 -8.00 1.68
CA ALA A 149 4.02 -8.37 1.55
C ALA A 149 3.63 -9.48 2.52
N LEU A 150 4.45 -10.54 2.60
CA LEU A 150 4.25 -11.64 3.54
C LEU A 150 4.38 -11.18 4.99
N THR A 151 5.36 -10.33 5.30
CA THR A 151 5.62 -9.84 6.67
C THR A 151 4.45 -9.01 7.20
N PHE A 152 4.02 -8.00 6.44
CA PHE A 152 2.90 -7.14 6.82
C PHE A 152 1.57 -7.90 6.76
N GLY A 153 1.39 -8.74 5.74
CA GLY A 153 0.20 -9.58 5.59
C GLY A 153 0.04 -10.59 6.73
N ALA A 154 1.11 -11.29 7.12
CA ALA A 154 1.08 -12.25 8.22
C ALA A 154 0.81 -11.55 9.56
N ASP A 155 1.47 -10.42 9.86
CA ASP A 155 1.20 -9.65 11.09
C ASP A 155 -0.25 -9.17 11.13
N GLY A 156 -0.74 -8.62 10.01
CA GLY A 156 -2.12 -8.18 9.85
C GLY A 156 -3.12 -9.31 10.04
N PHE A 157 -2.88 -10.47 9.45
CA PHE A 157 -3.74 -11.64 9.56
C PHE A 157 -3.83 -12.14 11.01
N VAL A 158 -2.66 -12.37 11.63
CA VAL A 158 -2.57 -12.94 12.98
C VAL A 158 -3.19 -12.02 14.03
N ARG A 159 -3.06 -10.70 13.85
CA ARG A 159 -3.63 -9.70 14.76
C ARG A 159 -5.01 -9.20 14.36
N LYS A 160 -5.56 -9.71 13.27
CA LYS A 160 -6.82 -9.24 12.68
C LYS A 160 -6.81 -7.72 12.41
N GLN A 161 -5.64 -7.19 12.06
CA GLN A 161 -5.44 -5.79 11.70
C GLN A 161 -5.55 -5.61 10.18
N ILE A 162 -6.75 -5.27 9.74
CA ILE A 162 -7.10 -5.12 8.32
C ILE A 162 -6.18 -4.11 7.60
N ALA A 163 -5.78 -3.03 8.27
CA ALA A 163 -4.87 -2.04 7.67
C ALA A 163 -3.53 -2.66 7.24
N LEU A 164 -2.96 -3.57 8.03
CA LEU A 164 -1.71 -4.25 7.69
C LEU A 164 -1.91 -5.27 6.57
N LEU A 165 -3.07 -5.93 6.51
CA LEU A 165 -3.45 -6.75 5.36
C LEU A 165 -3.50 -5.91 4.07
N TYR A 166 -4.04 -4.69 4.15
CA TYR A 166 -4.06 -3.80 2.99
C TYR A 166 -2.67 -3.30 2.60
N VAL A 167 -1.79 -3.05 3.56
CA VAL A 167 -0.39 -2.71 3.27
C VAL A 167 0.33 -3.91 2.63
N GLY A 168 0.12 -5.12 3.14
CA GLY A 168 0.65 -6.35 2.54
C GLY A 168 0.19 -6.56 1.11
N GLY A 169 -1.10 -6.34 0.82
CA GLY A 169 -1.64 -6.39 -0.54
C GLY A 169 -1.03 -5.34 -1.48
N LEU A 170 -0.78 -4.12 -1.00
CA LEU A 170 -0.08 -3.09 -1.77
C LEU A 170 1.36 -3.51 -2.10
N PHE A 171 2.07 -4.15 -1.17
CA PHE A 171 3.41 -4.66 -1.45
C PHE A 171 3.40 -5.82 -2.44
N LEU A 172 2.37 -6.67 -2.42
CA LEU A 172 2.17 -7.71 -3.45
C LEU A 172 2.02 -7.09 -4.85
N LEU A 173 1.31 -5.97 -4.97
CA LEU A 173 1.26 -5.21 -6.23
C LEU A 173 2.61 -4.63 -6.61
N GLY A 174 3.41 -4.24 -5.63
CA GLY A 174 4.82 -3.87 -5.85
C GLY A 174 5.62 -5.01 -6.47
N VAL A 175 5.44 -6.26 -6.00
CA VAL A 175 6.04 -7.45 -6.63
C VAL A 175 5.66 -7.54 -8.10
N TRP A 176 4.35 -7.42 -8.40
CA TRP A 176 3.85 -7.45 -9.77
C TRP A 176 4.49 -6.37 -10.64
N ALA A 177 4.53 -5.13 -10.15
CA ALA A 177 5.12 -4.01 -10.87
C ALA A 177 6.61 -4.25 -11.19
N TRP A 178 7.39 -4.75 -10.22
CA TRP A 178 8.80 -5.08 -10.45
C TRP A 178 8.98 -6.23 -11.45
N LEU A 179 8.13 -7.25 -11.43
CA LEU A 179 8.17 -8.35 -12.40
C LEU A 179 7.82 -7.87 -13.81
N MET A 180 6.81 -7.03 -13.96
CA MET A 180 6.47 -6.45 -15.28
C MET A 180 7.61 -5.63 -15.84
N ARG A 181 8.31 -4.87 -14.98
CA ARG A 181 9.52 -4.15 -15.37
C ARG A 181 10.65 -5.09 -15.78
N TYR A 182 10.84 -6.19 -15.07
CA TYR A 182 11.85 -7.20 -15.41
C TYR A 182 11.59 -7.81 -16.80
N PHE A 183 10.32 -8.07 -17.15
CA PHE A 183 9.93 -8.59 -18.46
C PHE A 183 9.81 -7.53 -19.55
N ASN A 184 10.22 -6.28 -19.28
CA ASN A 184 10.13 -5.14 -20.22
C ASN A 184 8.71 -4.90 -20.77
N VAL A 185 7.68 -5.13 -19.95
CA VAL A 185 6.30 -4.82 -20.33
C VAL A 185 6.12 -3.31 -20.35
N SER A 186 5.82 -2.78 -21.53
CA SER A 186 5.74 -1.34 -21.80
C SER A 186 4.34 -0.77 -21.59
N GLU A 187 3.34 -1.65 -21.62
CA GLU A 187 1.93 -1.35 -21.52
C GLU A 187 1.59 -0.91 -20.09
N TRP A 188 1.29 0.39 -19.93
CA TRP A 188 0.91 0.95 -18.63
C TRP A 188 -0.32 0.24 -18.04
N GLN A 189 -1.22 -0.26 -18.89
CA GLN A 189 -2.41 -1.01 -18.47
C GLN A 189 -2.06 -2.28 -17.68
N ALA A 190 -0.95 -2.94 -17.99
CA ALA A 190 -0.51 -4.15 -17.30
C ALA A 190 -0.17 -3.90 -15.82
N TYR A 191 0.24 -2.68 -15.48
CA TYR A 191 0.49 -2.23 -14.11
C TYR A 191 -0.79 -1.71 -13.44
N ALA A 192 -1.62 -0.99 -14.21
CA ALA A 192 -2.80 -0.33 -13.69
C ALA A 192 -3.94 -1.30 -13.36
N ILE A 193 -4.17 -2.36 -14.15
CA ILE A 193 -5.28 -3.29 -13.91
C ILE A 193 -5.22 -3.93 -12.52
N PRO A 194 -4.11 -4.57 -12.09
CA PRO A 194 -4.06 -5.20 -10.77
C PRO A 194 -4.20 -4.18 -9.64
N LEU A 195 -3.59 -3.00 -9.78
CA LEU A 195 -3.69 -1.92 -8.80
C LEU A 195 -5.13 -1.38 -8.67
N GLY A 196 -5.80 -1.18 -9.81
CA GLY A 196 -7.17 -0.75 -9.87
C GLY A 196 -8.12 -1.77 -9.25
N MET A 197 -8.00 -3.04 -9.66
CA MET A 197 -8.78 -4.15 -9.12
C MET A 197 -8.57 -4.32 -7.61
N TYR A 198 -7.35 -4.16 -7.13
CA TYR A 198 -7.05 -4.17 -5.71
C TYR A 198 -7.77 -3.07 -4.95
N GLY A 199 -7.77 -1.83 -5.47
CA GLY A 199 -8.53 -0.72 -4.89
C GLY A 199 -10.04 -1.02 -4.79
N LEU A 200 -10.61 -1.64 -5.83
CA LEU A 200 -12.00 -2.08 -5.83
C LEU A 200 -12.27 -3.19 -4.79
N LEU A 201 -11.36 -4.16 -4.64
CA LEU A 201 -11.47 -5.23 -3.64
C LEU A 201 -11.37 -4.69 -2.21
N VAL A 202 -10.47 -3.74 -1.95
CA VAL A 202 -10.38 -3.02 -0.67
C VAL A 202 -11.67 -2.26 -0.41
N GLY A 203 -12.17 -1.51 -1.41
CA GLY A 203 -13.44 -0.80 -1.32
C GLY A 203 -14.59 -1.73 -0.95
N TRP A 204 -14.73 -2.85 -1.65
CA TRP A 204 -15.77 -3.85 -1.39
C TRP A 204 -15.67 -4.46 0.02
N SER A 205 -14.45 -4.72 0.48
CA SER A 205 -14.19 -5.24 1.83
C SER A 205 -14.61 -4.23 2.91
N GLU A 206 -14.26 -2.95 2.73
CA GLU A 206 -14.64 -1.87 3.64
C GLU A 206 -16.16 -1.59 3.61
N MET A 207 -16.81 -1.78 2.47
CA MET A 207 -18.27 -1.71 2.36
C MET A 207 -18.95 -2.78 3.21
N ARG A 208 -18.43 -4.02 3.20
CA ARG A 208 -18.92 -5.11 4.06
C ARG A 208 -18.68 -4.83 5.54
N ALA A 209 -17.59 -4.13 5.86
CA ALA A 209 -17.27 -3.68 7.22
C ALA A 209 -18.06 -2.43 7.67
N GLY A 210 -18.91 -1.85 6.81
CA GLY A 210 -19.72 -0.67 7.13
C GLY A 210 -18.96 0.66 7.13
N ARG A 211 -17.72 0.70 6.62
CA ARG A 211 -16.85 1.88 6.64
C ARG A 211 -16.98 2.68 5.34
N THR A 212 -17.96 3.58 5.30
CA THR A 212 -18.37 4.31 4.09
C THR A 212 -17.27 5.18 3.49
N ARG A 213 -16.50 5.94 4.29
CA ARG A 213 -15.44 6.82 3.79
C ARG A 213 -14.30 6.05 3.13
N THR A 214 -13.78 5.01 3.78
CA THR A 214 -12.68 4.19 3.24
C THR A 214 -13.12 3.45 1.98
N PHE A 215 -14.37 2.93 1.97
CA PHE A 215 -14.99 2.36 0.78
C PHE A 215 -14.96 3.32 -0.41
N GLN A 216 -15.44 4.55 -0.21
CA GLN A 216 -15.46 5.56 -1.27
C GLN A 216 -14.05 5.88 -1.76
N LEU A 217 -13.11 6.16 -0.86
CA LEU A 217 -11.75 6.51 -1.27
C LEU A 217 -11.04 5.38 -2.03
N ALA A 218 -11.13 4.14 -1.53
CA ALA A 218 -10.49 2.99 -2.16
C ALA A 218 -11.12 2.64 -3.52
N THR A 219 -12.45 2.68 -3.59
CA THR A 219 -13.18 2.48 -4.85
C THR A 219 -12.82 3.57 -5.86
N LEU A 220 -12.69 4.83 -5.42
CA LEU A 220 -12.41 5.96 -6.31
C LEU A 220 -11.03 5.83 -6.89
N ALA A 221 -10.05 5.56 -6.02
CA ALA A 221 -8.68 5.31 -6.42
C ALA A 221 -8.61 4.15 -7.42
N GLY A 222 -9.32 3.05 -7.15
CA GLY A 222 -9.40 1.90 -8.06
C GLY A 222 -9.94 2.28 -9.43
N LEU A 223 -11.09 2.96 -9.49
CA LEU A 223 -11.72 3.41 -10.74
C LEU A 223 -10.88 4.44 -11.48
N ILE A 224 -10.26 5.40 -10.78
CA ILE A 224 -9.37 6.40 -11.39
C ILE A 224 -8.16 5.71 -12.03
N VAL A 225 -7.57 4.72 -11.34
CA VAL A 225 -6.44 3.96 -11.89
C VAL A 225 -6.85 3.21 -13.15
N LEU A 226 -7.97 2.46 -13.13
CA LEU A 226 -8.47 1.72 -14.30
C LEU A 226 -8.83 2.64 -15.46
N PHE A 227 -9.78 3.56 -15.23
CA PHE A 227 -10.29 4.43 -16.29
C PHE A 227 -9.24 5.42 -16.76
N GLY A 228 -8.44 5.98 -15.85
CA GLY A 228 -7.40 6.94 -16.19
C GLY A 228 -6.29 6.32 -17.02
N SER A 229 -5.87 5.10 -16.70
CA SER A 229 -4.84 4.38 -17.48
C SER A 229 -5.34 3.98 -18.87
N ALA A 230 -6.57 3.46 -18.96
CA ALA A 230 -7.18 3.08 -20.23
C ALA A 230 -7.46 4.32 -21.10
N PHE A 231 -7.93 5.42 -20.50
CA PHE A 231 -8.15 6.70 -21.19
C PHE A 231 -6.85 7.27 -21.74
N TYR A 232 -5.79 7.32 -20.94
CA TYR A 232 -4.50 7.85 -21.39
C TYR A 232 -3.96 7.06 -22.59
N GLN A 233 -4.04 5.73 -22.55
CA GLN A 233 -3.59 4.88 -23.66
C GLN A 233 -4.55 4.89 -24.86
N SER A 234 -5.83 5.23 -24.66
CA SER A 234 -6.78 5.34 -25.77
C SER A 234 -6.48 6.49 -26.71
N LEU A 235 -5.75 7.52 -26.23
CA LEU A 235 -5.31 8.65 -27.05
C LEU A 235 -4.33 8.23 -28.17
N SER A 236 -3.58 7.14 -27.97
CA SER A 236 -2.61 6.63 -28.96
C SER A 236 -3.04 5.33 -29.62
N ASN A 237 -3.90 4.53 -28.98
CA ASN A 237 -4.32 3.23 -29.52
C ASN A 237 -5.80 2.94 -29.20
N TRP A 238 -6.59 2.77 -30.27
CA TRP A 238 -8.04 2.58 -30.22
C TRP A 238 -8.47 1.32 -29.43
N ILE A 239 -7.62 0.31 -29.30
CA ILE A 239 -7.91 -0.90 -28.52
C ILE A 239 -8.21 -0.52 -27.06
N TYR A 240 -7.50 0.46 -26.50
CA TYR A 240 -7.75 0.94 -25.14
C TYR A 240 -9.01 1.80 -25.03
N ALA A 241 -9.50 2.39 -26.13
CA ALA A 241 -10.80 3.05 -26.16
C ALA A 241 -11.93 2.02 -26.00
N VAL A 242 -11.80 0.86 -26.64
CA VAL A 242 -12.72 -0.28 -26.48
C VAL A 242 -12.62 -0.87 -25.08
N LEU A 243 -11.41 -1.02 -24.54
CA LEU A 243 -11.21 -1.45 -23.16
C LEU A 243 -11.91 -0.51 -22.17
N LEU A 244 -11.69 0.80 -22.31
CA LEU A 244 -12.33 1.81 -21.45
C LEU A 244 -13.86 1.77 -21.55
N LEU A 245 -14.41 1.54 -22.76
CA LEU A 245 -15.84 1.33 -22.96
C LEU A 245 -16.34 0.09 -22.21
N ALA A 246 -15.62 -1.03 -22.32
CA ALA A 246 -15.95 -2.27 -21.60
C ALA A 246 -15.85 -2.12 -20.08
N GLU A 247 -14.76 -1.55 -19.56
CA GLU A 247 -14.57 -1.27 -18.14
C GLU A 247 -15.66 -0.34 -17.58
N SER A 248 -16.02 0.71 -18.33
CA SER A 248 -17.08 1.63 -17.94
C SER A 248 -18.46 0.97 -17.96
N ALA A 249 -18.76 0.13 -18.96
CA ALA A 249 -20.01 -0.61 -19.02
C ALA A 249 -20.15 -1.59 -17.84
N LEU A 250 -19.06 -2.30 -17.50
CA LEU A 250 -19.01 -3.20 -16.35
C LEU A 250 -19.23 -2.44 -15.03
N ALA A 251 -18.53 -1.32 -14.84
CA ALA A 251 -18.69 -0.49 -13.65
C ALA A 251 -20.09 0.12 -13.55
N PHE A 252 -20.66 0.56 -14.67
CA PHE A 252 -22.04 1.08 -14.72
C PHE A 252 -23.05 0.00 -14.34
N GLY A 253 -22.96 -1.19 -14.96
CA GLY A 253 -23.84 -2.32 -14.66
C GLY A 253 -23.71 -2.79 -13.22
N TYR A 254 -22.48 -2.87 -12.70
CA TYR A 254 -22.23 -3.19 -11.30
C TYR A 254 -22.79 -2.11 -10.36
N GLY A 255 -22.58 -0.83 -10.67
CA GLY A 255 -23.11 0.30 -9.92
C GLY A 255 -24.64 0.31 -9.84
N LEU A 256 -25.33 -0.03 -10.94
CA LEU A 256 -26.79 -0.20 -10.94
C LEU A 256 -27.22 -1.38 -10.04
N LYS A 257 -26.54 -2.53 -10.16
CA LYS A 257 -26.84 -3.72 -9.35
C LYS A 257 -26.64 -3.47 -7.86
N THR A 258 -25.55 -2.80 -7.48
CA THR A 258 -25.24 -2.51 -6.07
C THR A 258 -25.85 -1.21 -5.56
N ARG A 259 -26.62 -0.50 -6.38
CA ARG A 259 -27.18 0.82 -6.06
C ARG A 259 -26.11 1.80 -5.56
N SER A 260 -24.95 1.82 -6.22
CA SER A 260 -23.83 2.71 -5.87
C SER A 260 -23.72 3.83 -6.90
N ARG A 261 -23.95 5.07 -6.44
CA ARG A 261 -23.90 6.27 -7.28
C ARG A 261 -22.52 6.51 -7.86
N MET A 262 -21.51 6.18 -7.08
CA MET A 262 -20.12 6.43 -7.40
C MET A 262 -19.63 5.65 -8.62
N TYR A 263 -19.91 4.35 -8.71
CA TYR A 263 -19.60 3.54 -9.88
C TYR A 263 -20.29 4.06 -11.13
N VAL A 264 -21.58 4.42 -11.01
CA VAL A 264 -22.37 4.97 -12.11
C VAL A 264 -21.79 6.31 -12.59
N GLN A 265 -21.50 7.23 -11.67
CA GLN A 265 -20.94 8.55 -12.00
C GLN A 265 -19.56 8.44 -12.64
N ALA A 266 -18.67 7.61 -12.09
CA ALA A 266 -17.34 7.40 -12.64
C ALA A 266 -17.40 6.77 -14.04
N ALA A 267 -18.26 5.77 -14.26
CA ALA A 267 -18.45 5.14 -15.56
C ALA A 267 -19.01 6.12 -16.61
N VAL A 268 -20.02 6.92 -16.24
CA VAL A 268 -20.58 7.93 -17.14
C VAL A 268 -19.54 9.00 -17.48
N ALA A 269 -18.79 9.48 -16.49
CA ALA A 269 -17.71 10.45 -16.72
C ALA A 269 -16.64 9.87 -17.65
N ALA A 270 -16.20 8.63 -17.43
CA ALA A 270 -15.22 7.95 -18.26
C ALA A 270 -15.71 7.78 -19.71
N LEU A 271 -16.97 7.37 -19.91
CA LEU A 271 -17.57 7.25 -21.26
C LEU A 271 -17.66 8.60 -21.97
N LEU A 272 -18.06 9.65 -21.27
CA LEU A 272 -18.12 11.00 -21.84
C LEU A 272 -16.73 11.49 -22.26
N LEU A 273 -15.73 11.34 -21.39
CA LEU A 273 -14.35 11.71 -21.69
C LEU A 273 -13.81 10.92 -22.89
N ASN A 274 -14.05 9.60 -22.92
CA ASN A 274 -13.63 8.75 -24.03
C ASN A 274 -14.29 9.17 -25.34
N GLY A 275 -15.61 9.42 -25.33
CA GLY A 275 -16.34 9.89 -26.51
C GLY A 275 -15.81 11.23 -27.03
N ILE A 276 -15.58 12.19 -26.13
CA ILE A 276 -15.01 13.50 -26.50
C ILE A 276 -13.61 13.34 -27.10
N ALA A 277 -12.74 12.51 -26.51
CA ALA A 277 -11.39 12.32 -27.01
C ALA A 277 -11.34 11.64 -28.38
N GLN A 278 -12.17 10.60 -28.60
CA GLN A 278 -12.16 9.82 -29.84
C GLN A 278 -12.89 10.53 -30.98
N PHE A 279 -14.04 11.15 -30.69
CA PHE A 279 -14.83 11.83 -31.72
C PHE A 279 -14.47 13.29 -31.90
N GLY A 280 -13.78 13.92 -30.94
CA GLY A 280 -13.39 15.33 -31.01
C GLY A 280 -12.61 15.70 -32.28
N PRO A 281 -11.51 15.01 -32.62
CA PRO A 281 -10.76 15.30 -33.84
C PRO A 281 -11.60 15.14 -35.11
N ALA A 282 -12.40 14.06 -35.20
CA ALA A 282 -13.31 13.83 -36.32
C ALA A 282 -14.39 14.92 -36.40
N PHE A 283 -14.90 15.36 -35.25
CA PHE A 283 -15.91 16.40 -35.13
C PHE A 283 -15.39 17.75 -35.62
N VAL A 284 -14.16 18.12 -35.26
CA VAL A 284 -13.52 19.38 -35.71
C VAL A 284 -13.27 19.38 -37.22
N GLN A 285 -13.07 18.21 -37.82
CA GLN A 285 -12.89 18.06 -39.26
C GLN A 285 -14.20 18.08 -40.06
N LEU A 286 -15.37 17.94 -39.41
CA LEU A 286 -16.66 18.07 -40.09
C LEU A 286 -16.92 19.52 -40.54
N GLU A 287 -17.70 19.68 -41.61
CA GLU A 287 -18.15 21.01 -42.04
C GLU A 287 -18.97 21.70 -40.92
N ARG A 288 -18.81 23.03 -40.77
CA ARG A 288 -19.42 23.80 -39.66
C ARG A 288 -20.92 23.58 -39.51
N TRP A 289 -21.66 23.41 -40.60
CA TRP A 289 -23.10 23.18 -40.55
C TRP A 289 -23.44 21.79 -39.98
N LEU A 290 -22.63 20.76 -40.25
CA LEU A 290 -22.75 19.43 -39.64
C LEU A 290 -22.42 19.48 -38.15
N GLN A 291 -21.39 20.25 -37.76
CA GLN A 291 -21.06 20.46 -36.34
C GLN A 291 -22.21 21.13 -35.58
N VAL A 292 -22.76 22.22 -36.13
CA VAL A 292 -23.93 22.92 -35.55
C VAL A 292 -25.17 22.01 -35.54
N GLY A 293 -25.38 21.24 -36.60
CA GLY A 293 -26.47 20.27 -36.69
C GLY A 293 -26.34 19.13 -35.67
N ALA A 294 -25.14 18.63 -35.43
CA ALA A 294 -24.86 17.58 -34.46
C ALA A 294 -24.94 18.08 -33.01
N ILE A 295 -24.37 19.25 -32.68
CA ILE A 295 -24.52 19.88 -31.35
C ILE A 295 -25.98 20.23 -31.10
N GLY A 296 -26.62 20.89 -32.07
CA GLY A 296 -28.03 21.20 -32.05
C GLY A 296 -28.87 19.95 -31.86
N GLY A 297 -28.60 18.88 -32.62
CA GLY A 297 -29.27 17.59 -32.54
C GLY A 297 -29.07 16.89 -31.19
N ILE A 298 -27.86 16.90 -30.62
CA ILE A 298 -27.60 16.35 -29.28
C ILE A 298 -28.34 17.17 -28.22
N LEU A 299 -28.27 18.50 -28.26
CA LEU A 299 -28.99 19.37 -27.32
C LEU A 299 -30.51 19.22 -27.45
N LEU A 300 -31.01 19.04 -28.67
CA LEU A 300 -32.43 18.82 -28.96
C LEU A 300 -32.86 17.41 -28.55
N LEU A 301 -32.02 16.38 -28.69
CA LEU A 301 -32.26 15.04 -28.15
C LEU A 301 -32.21 15.03 -26.63
N VAL A 302 -31.24 15.69 -26.00
CA VAL A 302 -31.18 15.85 -24.53
C VAL A 302 -32.39 16.63 -24.05
N GLY A 303 -32.76 17.69 -24.77
CA GLY A 303 -33.96 18.49 -24.54
C GLY A 303 -35.23 17.66 -24.67
N LEU A 304 -35.39 16.89 -25.76
CA LEU A 304 -36.52 16.00 -26.02
C LEU A 304 -36.59 14.86 -25.02
N VAL A 305 -35.47 14.23 -24.68
CA VAL A 305 -35.41 13.22 -23.62
C VAL A 305 -35.79 13.87 -22.30
N ALA A 306 -35.30 15.06 -21.98
CA ALA A 306 -35.69 15.80 -20.78
C ALA A 306 -37.18 16.21 -20.79
N LEU A 307 -37.76 16.51 -21.97
CA LEU A 307 -39.14 16.97 -22.16
C LEU A 307 -40.13 15.81 -22.14
N PHE A 308 -39.87 14.73 -22.89
CA PHE A 308 -40.61 13.47 -22.86
C PHE A 308 -40.52 12.79 -21.51
N ARG A 309 -39.35 12.87 -20.88
CA ARG A 309 -39.21 12.41 -19.52
C ARG A 309 -39.71 13.44 -18.53
N ARG A 310 -40.16 14.66 -18.81
CA ARG A 310 -40.50 15.64 -17.75
C ARG A 310 -41.64 15.17 -16.83
N GLN A 311 -42.68 14.54 -17.37
CA GLN A 311 -43.81 14.02 -16.56
C GLN A 311 -43.45 12.68 -15.90
N LYS A 312 -42.88 11.72 -16.65
CA LYS A 312 -42.34 10.47 -16.08
C LYS A 312 -41.20 10.73 -15.09
N LEU A 313 -40.33 11.72 -15.30
CA LEU A 313 -39.26 12.17 -14.40
C LEU A 313 -39.86 12.83 -13.19
N LEU A 314 -40.97 13.56 -13.19
CA LEU A 314 -41.44 14.13 -11.91
C LEU A 314 -41.98 13.05 -10.96
N GLU A 315 -42.62 12.02 -11.50
CA GLU A 315 -43.08 10.85 -10.73
C GLU A 315 -41.93 9.89 -10.41
N THR A 316 -41.13 9.56 -11.43
CA THR A 316 -39.95 8.69 -11.29
C THR A 316 -38.82 9.41 -10.59
N ARG A 317 -38.76 10.75 -10.49
CA ARG A 317 -37.83 11.51 -9.61
C ARG A 317 -38.39 11.60 -8.22
N ARG A 318 -39.69 11.59 -7.95
CA ARG A 318 -40.15 11.43 -6.56
C ARG A 318 -39.82 10.03 -6.06
N ALA A 319 -40.01 8.99 -6.89
CA ALA A 319 -39.63 7.61 -6.62
C ALA A 319 -38.10 7.37 -6.65
N LEU A 320 -37.37 7.90 -7.62
CA LEU A 320 -35.91 7.85 -7.68
C LEU A 320 -35.29 8.79 -6.67
N THR A 321 -35.86 9.92 -6.28
CA THR A 321 -35.21 10.76 -5.24
C THR A 321 -35.41 10.14 -3.87
N SER A 322 -36.53 9.43 -3.62
CA SER A 322 -36.66 8.60 -2.42
C SER A 322 -35.74 7.36 -2.48
N GLU A 323 -35.71 6.62 -3.60
CA GLU A 323 -34.81 5.48 -3.78
C GLU A 323 -33.34 5.89 -3.80
N TRP A 324 -32.96 6.92 -4.55
CA TRP A 324 -31.60 7.46 -4.64
C TRP A 324 -31.18 8.01 -3.28
N LYS A 325 -32.04 8.73 -2.52
CA LYS A 325 -31.75 9.08 -1.12
C LYS A 325 -31.50 7.84 -0.24
N ALA A 326 -32.08 6.70 -0.58
CA ALA A 326 -31.80 5.41 0.07
C ALA A 326 -30.55 4.69 -0.48
N TRP A 327 -29.95 5.15 -1.59
CA TRP A 327 -28.69 4.62 -2.08
C TRP A 327 -27.56 5.11 -1.19
N LYS A 328 -26.63 4.19 -0.86
CA LYS A 328 -25.49 4.51 -0.02
C LYS A 328 -24.61 5.54 -0.75
N PRO A 329 -24.23 6.65 -0.09
CA PRO A 329 -23.37 7.66 -0.68
C PRO A 329 -22.01 7.08 -1.09
#